data_AF-A0A2M8Q2P2-F1
#
_entry.id   AF-A0A2M8Q2P2-F1
#
_cell.length_a   1.000
_cell.length_b   1.000
_cell.length_c   1.000
_cell.angle_alpha   90.00
_cell.angle_beta   90.00
_cell.angle_gamma   90.00
#
_symmetry.space_group_name_H-M   'P 1'
#
loop_
_entity.id
_entity.type
_entity.pdbx_description
1 polymer ?
#
loop_
_entity_poly.entity_id
_entity_poly.type
_entity_poly.pdbx_seq_one_letter_code
_entity_poly.pdbx_strand_id
1 'polypeptide(L)'
;MKKMSFVTPYWQVVGAVLWKDLRAELRGRELVTSMLLFATISVLIFSFALELDAQAQSETVGGVLWVTVAYAGTLGLGRSLAAEKDKGSLDALLIAPVTRSAIFFGKMLGNFIFTLMVAFVMTFLLTILFNINLFLPILWIVLLLGCLGFASTGTMVASMSVYA
;
A
#
# COMPACT_ATOMS: atom_id res chain seq x y z
N MET A 1 18.25 28.49 -32.55
CA MET A 1 17.28 28.58 -31.42
C MET A 1 16.65 27.21 -31.20
N LYS A 2 17.16 26.44 -30.23
CA LYS A 2 16.69 25.09 -29.88
C LYS A 2 15.70 25.26 -28.73
N LYS A 3 14.40 25.04 -28.99
CA LYS A 3 13.34 25.15 -27.97
C LYS A 3 13.65 24.16 -26.84
N MET A 4 14.08 24.69 -25.69
CA MET A 4 14.15 23.94 -24.44
C MET A 4 12.72 23.67 -23.97
N SER A 5 12.16 22.51 -24.29
CA SER A 5 10.93 22.04 -23.66
C SER A 5 11.27 21.50 -22.27
N PHE A 6 11.33 22.40 -21.28
CA PHE A 6 11.43 22.06 -19.85
C PHE A 6 10.10 21.53 -19.29
N VAL A 7 9.45 20.63 -20.01
CA VAL A 7 8.27 19.94 -19.53
C VAL A 7 8.59 18.46 -19.60
N THR A 8 9.15 17.93 -18.52
CA THR A 8 9.26 16.49 -18.33
C THR A 8 7.85 15.92 -18.50
N PRO A 9 7.63 14.96 -19.40
CA PRO A 9 6.29 14.46 -19.67
C PRO A 9 5.70 13.85 -18.39
N TYR A 10 4.44 14.20 -18.11
CA TYR A 10 3.72 13.86 -16.87
C TYR A 10 3.86 12.38 -16.48
N TRP A 11 3.80 11.46 -17.46
CA TRP A 11 3.95 10.02 -17.25
C TRP A 11 5.36 9.59 -16.84
N GLN A 12 6.41 10.26 -17.30
CA GLN A 12 7.79 9.94 -16.88
C GLN A 12 8.03 10.39 -15.44
N VAL A 13 7.42 11.50 -15.01
CA VAL A 13 7.47 11.95 -13.62
C VAL A 13 6.76 10.94 -12.71
N VAL A 14 5.54 10.53 -13.07
CA VAL A 14 4.78 9.52 -12.31
C VAL A 14 5.58 8.21 -12.20
N GLY A 15 6.12 7.72 -13.31
CA GLY A 15 6.94 6.51 -13.33
C GLY A 15 8.23 6.63 -12.52
N ALA A 16 8.90 7.79 -12.55
CA ALA A 16 10.13 8.03 -11.79
C ALA A 16 9.87 8.10 -10.28
N VAL A 17 8.78 8.75 -9.86
CA VAL A 17 8.34 8.78 -8.46
C VAL A 17 7.97 7.37 -8.00
N LEU A 18 7.20 6.65 -8.81
CA LEU A 18 6.80 5.27 -8.50
C LEU A 18 8.01 4.34 -8.38
N TRP A 19 8.98 4.44 -9.28
CA TRP A 19 10.21 3.63 -9.23
C TRP A 19 11.08 3.99 -8.03
N LYS A 20 11.20 5.29 -7.72
CA LYS A 20 11.90 5.77 -6.52
C LYS A 20 11.25 5.19 -5.27
N ASP A 21 9.93 5.27 -5.15
CA ASP A 21 9.18 4.81 -3.98
C ASP A 21 9.26 3.29 -3.85
N LEU A 22 9.01 2.52 -4.91
CA LEU A 22 9.17 1.05 -4.89
C LEU A 22 10.57 0.63 -4.44
N ARG A 23 11.61 1.32 -4.93
CA ARG A 23 13.00 1.03 -4.59
C ARG A 23 13.34 1.42 -3.15
N ALA A 24 12.76 2.51 -2.65
CA ALA A 24 12.89 2.93 -1.26
C ALA A 24 12.19 1.93 -0.32
N GLU A 25 10.99 1.47 -0.70
CA GLU A 25 10.19 0.47 0.02
C GLU A 25 10.94 -0.86 0.14
N LEU A 26 11.44 -1.39 -0.99
CA LEU A 26 12.17 -2.66 -1.06
C LEU A 26 13.50 -2.61 -0.29
N ARG A 27 14.17 -1.44 -0.29
CA ARG A 27 15.41 -1.24 0.46
C ARG A 27 15.15 -1.06 1.95
N GLY A 28 13.96 -0.62 2.32
CA GLY A 28 13.53 -0.41 3.69
C GLY A 28 13.63 -1.64 4.56
N ARG A 29 13.49 -2.87 4.01
CA ARG A 29 13.50 -4.22 4.64
C ARG A 29 12.64 -4.37 5.92
N GLU A 30 12.75 -3.47 6.88
CA GLU A 30 11.89 -3.32 8.05
C GLU A 30 10.40 -3.29 7.71
N LEU A 31 9.97 -2.54 6.69
CA LEU A 31 8.54 -2.46 6.35
C LEU A 31 7.98 -3.81 5.92
N VAL A 32 8.65 -4.46 4.98
CA VAL A 32 8.31 -5.81 4.51
C VAL A 32 8.36 -6.80 5.67
N THR A 33 9.37 -6.69 6.55
CA THR A 33 9.53 -7.57 7.71
C THR A 33 8.41 -7.38 8.73
N SER A 34 8.12 -6.14 9.13
CA SER A 34 7.03 -5.81 10.07
C SER A 34 5.67 -6.24 9.52
N MET A 35 5.44 -6.09 8.22
CA MET A 35 4.21 -6.54 7.59
C MET A 35 4.09 -8.05 7.53
N LEU A 36 5.16 -8.76 7.17
CA LEU A 36 5.18 -10.24 7.20
C LEU A 36 5.01 -10.78 8.62
N LEU A 37 5.61 -10.13 9.62
CA LEU A 37 5.42 -10.50 11.02
C LEU A 37 3.98 -10.27 11.46
N PHE A 38 3.41 -9.10 11.14
CA PHE A 38 2.01 -8.82 11.45
C PHE A 38 1.08 -9.82 10.74
N ALA A 39 1.31 -10.11 9.46
CA ALA A 39 0.62 -11.15 8.69
C ALA A 39 0.60 -12.47 9.44
N THR A 40 1.79 -12.95 9.79
CA THR A 40 2.01 -14.27 10.36
C THR A 40 1.35 -14.35 11.73
N ILE A 41 1.56 -13.33 12.58
CA ILE A 41 0.98 -13.30 13.92
C ILE A 41 -0.55 -13.20 13.85
N SER A 42 -1.11 -12.32 13.02
CA SER A 42 -2.57 -12.22 12.84
C SER A 42 -3.15 -13.55 12.40
N VAL A 43 -2.60 -14.15 11.36
CA VAL A 43 -3.04 -15.44 10.82
C VAL A 43 -2.94 -16.54 11.89
N LEU A 44 -1.86 -16.60 12.68
CA LEU A 44 -1.71 -17.56 13.77
C LEU A 44 -2.75 -17.35 14.88
N ILE A 45 -2.96 -16.10 15.31
CA ILE A 45 -3.97 -15.77 16.34
C ILE A 45 -5.35 -16.23 15.88
N PHE A 46 -5.73 -15.94 14.63
CA PHE A 46 -7.02 -16.35 14.11
C PHE A 46 -7.10 -17.87 13.89
N SER A 47 -6.02 -18.51 13.46
CA SER A 47 -5.97 -19.97 13.31
C SER A 47 -6.24 -20.68 14.63
N PHE A 48 -5.63 -20.23 15.73
CA PHE A 48 -5.88 -20.79 17.05
C PHE A 48 -7.23 -20.39 17.63
N ALA A 49 -7.69 -19.17 17.36
CA ALA A 49 -8.99 -18.70 17.86
C ALA A 49 -10.19 -19.41 17.20
N LEU A 50 -10.04 -19.85 15.94
CA LEU A 50 -11.09 -20.42 15.10
C LEU A 50 -10.95 -21.94 14.89
N GLU A 51 -10.08 -22.61 15.65
CA GLU A 51 -9.79 -24.04 15.50
C GLU A 51 -11.01 -24.95 15.78
N LEU A 52 -12.02 -24.45 16.49
CA LEU A 52 -13.16 -25.22 16.99
C LEU A 52 -14.43 -25.15 16.11
N ASP A 53 -14.51 -24.26 15.12
CA ASP A 53 -15.71 -24.13 14.28
C ASP A 53 -15.38 -23.70 12.83
N ALA A 54 -15.54 -24.64 11.90
CA ALA A 54 -15.31 -24.41 10.47
C ALA A 54 -16.28 -23.37 9.86
N GLN A 55 -17.49 -23.23 10.43
CA GLN A 55 -18.47 -22.28 9.93
C GLN A 55 -18.07 -20.86 10.36
N ALA A 56 -17.72 -20.66 11.63
CA ALA A 56 -17.15 -19.40 12.13
C ALA A 56 -15.85 -19.02 11.40
N GLN A 57 -15.05 -20.01 10.98
CA GLN A 57 -13.83 -19.78 10.22
C GLN A 57 -14.12 -19.11 8.87
N SER A 58 -15.11 -19.61 8.11
CA SER A 58 -15.48 -19.04 6.81
C SER A 58 -16.03 -17.61 6.89
N GLU A 59 -16.77 -17.28 7.95
CA GLU A 59 -17.34 -15.94 8.16
C GLU A 59 -16.27 -14.93 8.60
N THR A 60 -15.28 -15.37 9.37
CA THR A 60 -14.29 -14.46 9.98
C THR A 60 -13.12 -14.14 9.05
N VAL A 61 -12.77 -15.04 8.12
CA VAL A 61 -11.61 -14.89 7.20
C VAL A 61 -11.63 -13.56 6.42
N GLY A 62 -12.81 -13.10 5.97
CA GLY A 62 -12.93 -11.81 5.29
C GLY A 62 -12.57 -10.62 6.17
N GLY A 63 -12.94 -10.68 7.46
CA GLY A 63 -12.58 -9.66 8.44
C GLY A 63 -11.08 -9.63 8.72
N VAL A 64 -10.45 -10.79 8.87
CA VAL A 64 -8.99 -10.92 9.06
C VAL A 64 -8.25 -10.27 7.90
N LEU A 65 -8.67 -10.58 6.67
CA LEU A 65 -8.06 -10.06 5.45
C LEU A 65 -8.16 -8.53 5.42
N TRP A 66 -9.35 -7.96 5.69
CA TRP A 66 -9.55 -6.50 5.69
C TRP A 66 -8.82 -5.76 6.82
N VAL A 67 -8.85 -6.27 8.05
CA VAL A 67 -8.10 -5.66 9.17
C VAL A 67 -6.62 -5.59 8.84
N THR A 68 -6.10 -6.66 8.23
CA THR A 68 -4.70 -6.74 7.89
C THR A 68 -4.32 -5.82 6.73
N VAL A 69 -5.16 -5.75 5.69
CA VAL A 69 -4.99 -4.82 4.56
C VAL A 69 -5.07 -3.37 5.02
N ALA A 70 -6.02 -3.02 5.91
CA ALA A 70 -6.16 -1.68 6.45
C ALA A 70 -4.95 -1.27 7.31
N TYR A 71 -4.45 -2.19 8.14
CA TYR A 71 -3.24 -1.95 8.93
C TYR A 71 -2.00 -1.76 8.04
N ALA A 72 -1.83 -2.62 7.03
CA ALA A 72 -0.75 -2.51 6.07
C ALA A 72 -0.79 -1.19 5.29
N GLY A 73 -1.97 -0.79 4.80
CA GLY A 73 -2.15 0.47 4.09
C GLY A 73 -1.83 1.67 4.99
N THR A 74 -2.20 1.63 6.27
CA THR A 74 -1.87 2.69 7.24
C THR A 74 -0.37 2.80 7.49
N LEU A 75 0.32 1.67 7.66
CA LEU A 75 1.77 1.63 7.83
C LEU A 75 2.53 2.10 6.58
N GLY A 76 2.08 1.69 5.38
CA GLY A 76 2.66 2.11 4.11
C GLY A 76 2.57 3.62 3.91
N LEU A 77 1.37 4.20 4.14
CA LEU A 77 1.16 5.64 4.09
C LEU A 77 2.02 6.39 5.10
N GLY A 78 2.02 5.95 6.36
CA GLY A 78 2.75 6.62 7.44
C GLY A 78 4.25 6.71 7.17
N ARG A 79 4.88 5.63 6.68
CA ARG A 79 6.31 5.64 6.38
C ARG A 79 6.67 6.33 5.07
N SER A 80 5.85 6.23 4.02
CA SER A 80 6.09 6.93 2.74
C SER A 80 6.15 8.45 2.92
N LEU A 81 5.27 9.02 3.76
CA LEU A 81 5.29 10.46 4.04
C LEU A 81 6.34 10.86 5.08
N ALA A 82 6.56 10.07 6.13
CA ALA A 82 7.60 10.36 7.13
C ALA A 82 9.00 10.35 6.50
N ALA A 83 9.31 9.36 5.66
CA ALA A 83 10.61 9.24 5.01
C ALA A 83 10.93 10.38 4.03
N GLU A 84 9.91 11.09 3.54
CA GLU A 84 10.07 12.25 2.66
C GLU A 84 10.10 13.58 3.42
N LYS A 85 9.36 13.69 4.53
CA LYS A 85 9.44 14.82 5.45
C LYS A 85 10.84 14.92 6.07
N ASP A 86 11.40 13.79 6.51
CA ASP A 86 12.73 13.75 7.15
C ASP A 86 13.90 14.02 6.17
N LYS A 87 13.68 13.84 4.87
CA LYS A 87 14.73 14.04 3.84
C LYS A 87 14.74 15.44 3.22
N GLY A 88 13.83 16.34 3.60
CA GLY A 88 13.68 17.65 2.94
C GLY A 88 13.32 17.55 1.44
N SER A 89 12.96 16.35 0.98
CA SER A 89 12.68 16.06 -0.43
C SER A 89 11.35 16.67 -0.87
N LEU A 90 10.43 16.93 0.06
CA LEU A 90 9.16 17.61 -0.22
C LEU A 90 9.39 19.07 -0.56
N ASP A 91 10.20 19.80 0.21
CA ASP A 91 10.54 21.19 -0.09
C ASP A 91 11.32 21.30 -1.41
N ALA A 92 12.24 20.36 -1.68
CA ALA A 92 12.95 20.30 -2.95
C ALA A 92 12.01 19.98 -4.15
N LEU A 93 11.01 19.12 -3.96
CA LEU A 93 10.00 18.81 -5.00
C LEU A 93 9.03 19.97 -5.24
N LEU A 94 8.70 20.75 -4.20
CA LEU A 94 7.80 21.91 -4.31
C LEU A 94 8.45 23.09 -5.02
N ILE A 95 9.79 23.17 -5.00
CA ILE A 95 10.58 24.18 -5.73
C ILE A 95 10.90 23.71 -7.16
N ALA A 96 10.84 22.40 -7.44
CA ALA A 96 11.01 21.85 -8.78
C ALA A 96 9.81 22.19 -9.69
N PRO A 97 10.02 22.42 -11.00
CA PRO A 97 8.96 22.74 -11.95
C PRO A 97 8.18 21.46 -12.35
N VAL A 98 7.55 20.82 -11.36
CA VAL A 98 6.80 19.58 -11.50
C VAL A 98 5.39 19.81 -10.98
N THR A 99 4.38 19.39 -11.75
CA THR A 99 2.99 19.52 -11.36
C THR A 99 2.71 18.70 -10.09
N ARG A 100 2.19 19.35 -9.04
CA ARG A 100 1.83 18.71 -7.74
C ARG A 100 0.91 17.50 -7.90
N SER A 101 0.07 17.49 -8.95
CA SER A 101 -0.79 16.35 -9.30
C SER A 101 0.00 15.10 -9.71
N ALA A 102 1.13 15.24 -10.41
CA ALA A 102 1.96 14.10 -10.83
C ALA A 102 2.57 13.38 -9.63
N ILE A 103 2.99 14.15 -8.63
CA ILE A 103 3.60 13.65 -7.39
C ILE A 103 2.53 12.92 -6.55
N PHE A 104 1.34 13.51 -6.43
CA PHE A 104 0.21 12.86 -5.76
C PHE A 104 -0.14 11.52 -6.43
N PHE A 105 -0.25 11.50 -7.76
CA PHE A 105 -0.62 10.28 -8.49
C PHE A 105 0.44 9.19 -8.38
N GLY A 106 1.73 9.56 -8.43
CA GLY A 106 2.84 8.63 -8.22
C GLY A 106 2.82 7.98 -6.84
N LYS A 107 2.59 8.79 -5.78
CA LYS A 107 2.49 8.30 -4.40
C LYS A 107 1.26 7.42 -4.17
N MET A 108 0.11 7.85 -4.67
CA MET A 108 -1.13 7.07 -4.59
C MET A 108 -0.94 5.70 -5.23
N LEU A 109 -0.32 5.64 -6.41
CA LEU A 109 -0.02 4.39 -7.11
C LEU A 109 1.02 3.54 -6.36
N GLY A 110 2.08 4.15 -5.80
CA GLY A 110 3.05 3.44 -4.98
C GLY A 110 2.40 2.75 -3.78
N ASN A 111 1.60 3.51 -3.01
CA ASN A 111 0.88 2.97 -1.87
C ASN A 111 -0.18 1.92 -2.28
N PHE A 112 -0.85 2.12 -3.41
CA PHE A 112 -1.79 1.16 -3.97
C PHE A 112 -1.11 -0.17 -4.31
N ILE A 113 0.00 -0.14 -5.05
CA ILE A 113 0.76 -1.35 -5.42
C ILE A 113 1.26 -2.06 -4.17
N PHE A 114 1.74 -1.30 -3.18
CA PHE A 114 2.24 -1.86 -1.94
C PHE A 114 1.15 -2.54 -1.12
N THR A 115 0.02 -1.86 -0.91
CA THR A 115 -1.15 -2.43 -0.22
C THR A 115 -1.66 -3.67 -0.95
N LEU A 116 -1.65 -3.66 -2.29
CA LEU A 116 -2.05 -4.78 -3.12
C LEU A 116 -1.09 -5.97 -3.02
N MET A 117 0.22 -5.72 -2.97
CA MET A 117 1.22 -6.76 -2.76
C MET A 117 1.01 -7.45 -1.41
N VAL A 118 0.73 -6.67 -0.35
CA VAL A 118 0.43 -7.22 0.97
C VAL A 118 -0.88 -8.03 0.94
N ALA A 119 -1.94 -7.49 0.32
CA ALA A 119 -3.20 -8.22 0.15
C ALA A 119 -3.00 -9.56 -0.59
N PHE A 120 -2.09 -9.60 -1.57
CA PHE A 120 -1.74 -10.83 -2.28
C PHE A 120 -1.05 -11.85 -1.36
N VAL A 121 -0.03 -11.42 -0.62
CA VAL A 121 0.67 -12.30 0.34
C VAL A 121 -0.27 -12.81 1.42
N MET A 122 -1.17 -11.97 1.93
CA MET A 122 -2.18 -12.37 2.92
C MET A 122 -3.15 -13.41 2.38
N THR A 123 -3.72 -13.15 1.20
CA THR A 123 -4.65 -14.10 0.56
C THR A 123 -3.97 -15.45 0.34
N PHE A 124 -2.69 -15.45 -0.04
CA PHE A 124 -1.89 -16.66 -0.20
C PHE A 124 -1.68 -17.41 1.14
N LEU A 125 -1.27 -16.71 2.20
CA LEU A 125 -1.08 -17.30 3.52
C LEU A 125 -2.37 -17.87 4.10
N LEU A 126 -3.48 -17.13 3.99
CA LEU A 126 -4.80 -17.57 4.45
C LEU A 126 -5.29 -18.81 3.68
N THR A 127 -5.06 -18.86 2.36
CA THR A 127 -5.43 -20.03 1.55
C THR A 127 -4.70 -21.28 1.98
N ILE A 128 -3.39 -21.17 2.28
CA ILE A 128 -2.59 -22.31 2.73
C ILE A 128 -3.01 -22.76 4.14
N LEU A 129 -3.16 -21.81 5.07
CA LEU A 129 -3.37 -22.17 6.48
C LEU A 129 -4.80 -22.64 6.77
N PHE A 130 -5.81 -21.99 6.18
CA PHE A 130 -7.21 -22.34 6.38
C PHE A 130 -7.71 -23.37 5.36
N ASN A 131 -6.91 -23.74 4.35
CA ASN A 131 -7.30 -24.65 3.26
C ASN A 131 -8.53 -24.18 2.46
N ILE A 132 -8.89 -22.90 2.54
CA ILE A 132 -10.04 -22.31 1.83
C ILE A 132 -9.54 -21.68 0.53
N ASN A 133 -10.21 -21.97 -0.58
CA ASN A 133 -9.89 -21.32 -1.85
C ASN A 133 -10.39 -19.87 -1.88
N LEU A 134 -9.49 -18.94 -1.55
CA LEU A 134 -9.77 -17.50 -1.59
C LEU A 134 -9.44 -16.86 -2.95
N PHE A 135 -9.02 -17.63 -3.96
CA PHE A 135 -8.74 -17.13 -5.31
C PHE A 135 -10.02 -16.97 -6.15
N LEU A 136 -11.04 -16.36 -5.56
CA LEU A 136 -12.28 -16.03 -6.26
C LEU A 136 -12.08 -14.72 -7.05
N PRO A 137 -12.43 -14.67 -8.34
CA PRO A 137 -12.30 -13.45 -9.15
C PRO A 137 -13.00 -12.24 -8.52
N ILE A 138 -14.14 -12.47 -7.85
CA ILE A 138 -14.90 -11.42 -7.17
C ILE A 138 -14.13 -10.83 -5.98
N LEU A 139 -13.38 -11.64 -5.23
CA LEU A 139 -12.58 -11.18 -4.10
C LEU A 139 -11.45 -10.26 -4.58
N TRP A 140 -10.81 -10.60 -5.70
CA TRP A 140 -9.76 -9.76 -6.29
C TRP A 140 -10.29 -8.42 -6.78
N ILE A 141 -11.49 -8.39 -7.37
CA ILE A 141 -12.13 -7.13 -7.78
C ILE A 141 -12.44 -6.26 -6.56
N VAL A 142 -12.96 -6.85 -5.48
CA VAL A 142 -13.26 -6.15 -4.23
C VAL A 142 -11.99 -5.64 -3.57
N LEU A 143 -10.93 -6.45 -3.54
CA LEU A 143 -9.61 -6.04 -3.04
C LEU A 143 -9.02 -4.90 -3.86
N LEU A 144 -9.09 -4.96 -5.18
CA LEU A 144 -8.63 -3.89 -6.07
C LEU A 144 -9.37 -2.59 -5.78
N LEU A 145 -10.70 -2.62 -5.76
CA LEU A 145 -11.54 -1.44 -5.52
C LEU A 145 -11.32 -0.85 -4.14
N GLY A 146 -11.29 -1.69 -3.09
CA GLY A 146 -11.10 -1.18 -1.74
C GLY A 146 -9.65 -0.74 -1.48
N CYS A 147 -8.63 -1.37 -2.06
CA CYS A 147 -7.26 -0.85 -2.02
C CYS A 147 -7.14 0.49 -2.76
N LEU A 148 -7.84 0.69 -3.88
CA LEU A 148 -7.90 1.99 -4.56
C LEU A 148 -8.58 3.05 -3.69
N GLY A 149 -9.72 2.72 -3.07
CA GLY A 149 -10.42 3.61 -2.15
C GLY A 149 -9.56 3.98 -0.94
N PHE A 150 -8.87 3.00 -0.36
CA PHE A 150 -8.00 3.20 0.78
C PHE A 150 -6.76 4.02 0.41
N ALA A 151 -6.12 3.71 -0.73
CA ALA A 151 -4.95 4.44 -1.19
C ALA A 151 -5.27 5.89 -1.55
N SER A 152 -6.40 6.15 -2.21
CA SER A 152 -6.82 7.52 -2.57
C SER A 152 -7.14 8.37 -1.33
N THR A 153 -8.03 7.88 -0.46
CA THR A 153 -8.41 8.59 0.77
C THR A 153 -7.22 8.74 1.73
N GLY A 154 -6.43 7.70 1.91
CA GLY A 154 -5.25 7.72 2.76
C GLY A 154 -4.16 8.67 2.26
N THR A 155 -3.93 8.74 0.94
CA THR A 155 -3.00 9.72 0.36
C THR A 155 -3.52 11.15 0.51
N MET A 156 -4.83 11.38 0.35
CA MET A 156 -5.44 12.68 0.61
C MET A 156 -5.23 13.13 2.06
N VAL A 157 -5.64 12.31 3.03
CA VAL A 157 -5.51 12.62 4.46
C VAL A 157 -4.05 12.88 4.82
N ALA A 158 -3.14 12.01 4.39
CA ALA A 158 -1.74 12.18 4.71
C ALA A 158 -1.12 13.41 4.05
N SER A 159 -1.56 13.77 2.83
CA SER A 159 -1.15 15.03 2.21
C SER A 159 -1.61 16.24 3.04
N MET A 160 -2.85 16.25 3.52
CA MET A 160 -3.36 17.34 4.37
C MET A 160 -2.58 17.44 5.68
N SER A 161 -2.24 16.32 6.32
CA SER A 161 -1.46 16.29 7.57
C SER A 161 -0.01 16.76 7.42
N VAL A 162 0.56 16.70 6.22
CA VAL A 162 1.93 17.18 5.97
C VAL A 162 1.97 18.69 5.68
N TYR A 163 0.87 19.26 5.18
CA TYR A 163 0.73 20.71 4.94
C TYR A 163 0.03 21.48 6.08
N ALA A 164 -0.40 20.78 7.13
CA ALA A 164 -0.99 21.36 8.35
C ALA A 164 0.10 21.63 9.41
#